data_AF-A0A927NHB3-F1
#
_entry.id   AF-A0A927NHB3-F1
#
_cell.length_a   1.000
_cell.length_b   1.000
_cell.length_c   1.000
_cell.angle_alpha   90.00
_cell.angle_beta   90.00
_cell.angle_gamma   90.00
#
_symmetry.space_group_name_H-M   'P 1'
#
loop_
_entity.id
_entity.type
_entity.pdbx_description
1 polymer ?
#
loop_
_entity_poly.entity_id
_entity_poly.type
_entity_poly.pdbx_seq_one_letter_code
_entity_poly.pdbx_strand_id
1 'polypeptide(L)'
;MNPFKSIKARIDSARNTKKSRYWEYTEFFNDGVVWEDTFFLESFGGNNFQGNPYYIYKELLKEKYARFQIVIAHKNPEALRKELTTRGLIDERVKIVQTGTREYREAVTHAKYLVNNISFPMDFIKKEGQVYLNTWHGTPLKTLGRSVAGDPFACINGQRNYLMSNYLLAPNDLTKRVYEDEYMVQGIMQGELFLGGYPRNSVFFEEEYGKEVKKKYSLDNVKSVFYMPTWRGTACGIEKVDQISEIERLAKELGEGYRVYVKFHPAMQNANTAFQYCLPMPADIEVYEFLNAVDVLITDYSSVFFDFANTGKKIVLYQYDKDEYFKDRGVYKEAEENLPFDIAYTYEELLRFVKDDTKKEYPEFVERFCKYDNAAAAKQAVEKMLGEKPQKEIEPTDLYIIDFPVTEEELFTMREKLEGQKYRFVFVLGKYSGNVQRWTEIEYTSLNVYNRLSPKERRKERRLRALYKCFGNKNALARLRAFGARERRRIWGDLRIGHIYAKDKKLPTAVRYDVENWPTDL
;
A
#
# COMPACT_ATOMS: atom_id res chain seq x y z
N MET A 1 -21.96 18.92 31.91
CA MET A 1 -21.63 18.85 30.46
C MET A 1 -22.31 20.01 29.75
N ASN A 2 -21.56 20.88 29.09
CA ASN A 2 -22.10 22.14 28.54
C ASN A 2 -22.89 21.87 27.23
N PRO A 3 -24.23 22.06 27.20
CA PRO A 3 -25.06 21.75 26.02
C PRO A 3 -24.71 22.59 24.78
N PHE A 4 -24.06 23.75 24.95
CA PHE A 4 -23.61 24.57 23.83
C PHE A 4 -22.41 23.98 23.07
N LYS A 5 -21.55 23.20 23.74
CA LYS A 5 -20.46 22.45 23.06
C LYS A 5 -21.02 21.37 22.13
N SER A 6 -22.17 20.76 22.45
CA SER A 6 -22.79 19.71 21.63
C SER A 6 -23.49 20.26 20.39
N ILE A 7 -24.11 21.43 20.50
CA ILE A 7 -24.75 22.12 19.37
C ILE A 7 -23.69 22.67 18.40
N LYS A 8 -22.61 23.27 18.90
CA LYS A 8 -21.49 23.71 18.04
C LYS A 8 -20.83 22.53 17.33
N ALA A 9 -20.55 21.42 18.03
CA ALA A 9 -20.04 20.20 17.41
C ALA A 9 -21.01 19.58 16.38
N ARG A 10 -22.32 19.66 16.62
CA ARG A 10 -23.35 19.22 15.66
C ARG A 10 -23.46 20.17 14.46
N ILE A 11 -23.31 21.47 14.64
CA ILE A 11 -23.31 22.48 13.57
C ILE A 11 -22.01 22.37 12.75
N ASP A 12 -20.87 22.12 13.39
CA ASP A 12 -19.58 21.92 12.74
C ASP A 12 -19.54 20.56 12.02
N SER A 13 -20.17 19.52 12.58
CA SER A 13 -20.44 18.26 11.88
C SER A 13 -21.44 18.45 10.71
N ALA A 14 -22.47 19.29 10.86
CA ALA A 14 -23.41 19.65 9.80
C ALA A 14 -22.77 20.53 8.70
N ARG A 15 -21.77 21.35 9.04
CA ARG A 15 -20.94 22.14 8.11
C ARG A 15 -19.90 21.25 7.42
N ASN A 16 -19.28 20.32 8.13
CA ASN A 16 -18.36 19.32 7.56
C ASN A 16 -19.09 18.30 6.66
N THR A 17 -20.35 17.98 6.94
CA THR A 17 -21.20 17.18 6.05
C THR A 17 -21.67 17.95 4.81
N LYS A 18 -21.55 19.29 4.76
CA LYS A 18 -21.72 20.07 3.53
C LYS A 18 -20.49 20.02 2.60
N LYS A 19 -19.32 19.56 3.08
CA LYS A 19 -18.09 19.32 2.30
C LYS A 19 -17.45 17.96 2.64
N SER A 20 -18.14 16.83 2.46
CA SER A 20 -17.38 15.59 2.32
C SER A 20 -16.38 15.68 1.17
N ARG A 21 -15.23 15.10 1.48
CA ARG A 21 -14.06 14.97 0.65
C ARG A 21 -14.40 14.37 -0.71
N TYR A 22 -15.42 13.51 -0.74
CA TYR A 22 -15.90 12.87 -1.95
C TYR A 22 -16.35 13.88 -3.02
N TRP A 23 -17.10 14.92 -2.64
CA TRP A 23 -17.65 15.83 -3.64
C TRP A 23 -16.61 16.77 -4.22
N GLU A 24 -15.68 17.28 -3.40
CA GLU A 24 -14.58 18.09 -3.91
C GLU A 24 -13.76 17.29 -4.93
N TYR A 25 -13.51 16.00 -4.66
CA TYR A 25 -12.87 15.11 -5.63
C TYR A 25 -13.69 15.01 -6.92
N THR A 26 -15.01 14.84 -6.82
CA THR A 26 -15.86 14.75 -8.03
C THR A 26 -15.90 16.05 -8.84
N GLU A 27 -15.79 17.22 -8.20
CA GLU A 27 -15.69 18.51 -8.88
C GLU A 27 -14.40 18.57 -9.72
N PHE A 28 -13.26 18.25 -9.11
CA PHE A 28 -11.97 18.18 -9.81
C PHE A 28 -11.90 17.05 -10.83
N PHE A 29 -12.66 15.97 -10.66
CA PHE A 29 -12.71 14.89 -11.65
C PHE A 29 -13.47 15.37 -12.90
N ASN A 30 -14.58 16.07 -12.72
CA ASN A 30 -15.48 16.47 -13.80
C ASN A 30 -14.98 17.66 -14.63
N ASP A 31 -14.00 18.44 -14.14
CA ASP A 31 -13.43 19.55 -14.90
C ASP A 31 -12.56 19.09 -16.09
N GLY A 32 -12.16 17.81 -16.13
CA GLY A 32 -11.32 17.24 -17.19
C GLY A 32 -9.85 17.68 -17.18
N VAL A 33 -9.41 18.50 -16.22
CA VAL A 33 -8.05 19.05 -16.15
C VAL A 33 -7.03 17.98 -15.75
N VAL A 34 -5.93 17.90 -16.50
CA VAL A 34 -4.73 17.13 -16.14
C VAL A 34 -3.52 18.05 -16.26
N TRP A 35 -2.68 18.09 -15.23
CA TRP A 35 -1.41 18.81 -15.21
C TRP A 35 -0.33 17.89 -15.80
N GLU A 36 -0.06 18.08 -17.09
CA GLU A 36 0.77 17.19 -17.91
C GLU A 36 2.20 17.00 -17.36
N ASP A 37 2.78 18.05 -16.77
CA ASP A 37 4.14 18.04 -16.24
C ASP A 37 4.18 17.98 -14.71
N THR A 38 3.27 17.24 -14.06
CA THR A 38 3.22 17.15 -12.60
C THR A 38 3.27 15.71 -12.08
N PHE A 39 4.20 15.47 -11.15
CA PHE A 39 4.24 14.27 -10.30
C PHE A 39 3.54 14.53 -8.97
N PHE A 40 2.79 13.55 -8.50
CA PHE A 40 2.20 13.49 -7.17
C PHE A 40 2.75 12.27 -6.43
N LEU A 41 3.39 12.49 -5.29
CA LEU A 41 4.04 11.46 -4.49
C LEU A 41 3.40 11.37 -3.10
N GLU A 42 3.00 10.18 -2.71
CA GLU A 42 2.49 9.90 -1.36
C GLU A 42 3.14 8.62 -0.80
N SER A 43 3.59 8.70 0.45
CA SER A 43 4.19 7.57 1.17
C SER A 43 3.38 7.26 2.43
N PHE A 44 2.96 6.00 2.60
CA PHE A 44 2.21 5.48 3.74
C PHE A 44 1.03 6.38 4.17
N GLY A 45 0.26 6.90 3.21
CA GLY A 45 -0.88 7.79 3.48
C GLY A 45 -0.46 9.17 4.01
N GLY A 46 0.74 9.60 3.66
CA GLY A 46 1.40 10.84 4.09
C GLY A 46 1.81 10.86 5.56
N ASN A 47 1.90 9.70 6.23
CA ASN A 47 2.39 9.61 7.61
C ASN A 47 3.89 9.90 7.73
N ASN A 48 4.65 9.60 6.68
CA ASN A 48 6.07 9.89 6.54
C ASN A 48 6.38 10.07 5.04
N PHE A 49 7.62 10.43 4.71
CA PHE A 49 8.10 10.50 3.33
C PHE A 49 9.41 9.73 3.18
N GLN A 50 9.29 8.40 2.98
CA GLN A 50 10.40 7.44 3.01
C GLN A 50 10.18 6.32 1.98
N GLY A 51 11.18 5.46 1.79
CA GLY A 51 11.06 4.29 0.90
C GLY A 51 10.87 4.67 -0.58
N ASN A 52 10.13 3.86 -1.34
CA ASN A 52 10.10 3.95 -2.81
C ASN A 52 9.74 5.36 -3.35
N PRO A 53 8.71 6.07 -2.85
CA PRO A 53 8.39 7.42 -3.31
C PRO A 53 9.51 8.44 -3.04
N TYR A 54 10.28 8.28 -1.95
CA TYR A 54 11.40 9.16 -1.63
C TYR A 54 12.57 9.00 -2.62
N TYR A 55 12.87 7.78 -3.06
CA TYR A 55 13.93 7.55 -4.05
C TYR A 55 13.51 7.95 -5.47
N ILE A 56 12.22 7.76 -5.82
CA ILE A 56 11.65 8.35 -7.04
C ILE A 56 11.76 9.88 -6.99
N TYR A 57 11.50 10.49 -5.84
CA TYR A 57 11.68 11.94 -5.65
C TYR A 57 13.13 12.38 -5.86
N LYS A 58 14.11 11.71 -5.23
CA LYS A 58 15.54 11.99 -5.43
C LYS A 58 15.92 11.93 -6.91
N GLU A 59 15.41 10.96 -7.65
CA GLU A 59 15.63 10.86 -9.10
C GLU A 59 15.03 12.05 -9.86
N LEU A 60 13.79 12.46 -9.53
CA LEU A 60 13.10 13.58 -10.18
C LEU A 60 13.75 14.96 -9.93
N LEU A 61 14.60 15.08 -8.92
CA LEU A 61 15.37 16.31 -8.68
C LEU A 61 16.51 16.52 -9.70
N LYS A 62 16.92 15.47 -10.44
CA LYS A 62 17.98 15.58 -11.46
C LYS A 62 17.57 16.49 -12.63
N GLU A 63 18.56 17.14 -13.24
CA GLU A 63 18.36 18.14 -14.31
C GLU A 63 17.54 17.61 -15.51
N LYS A 64 17.71 16.33 -15.88
CA LYS A 64 16.92 15.68 -16.94
C LYS A 64 15.39 15.78 -16.72
N TYR A 65 14.95 15.93 -15.48
CA TYR A 65 13.55 16.04 -15.08
C TYR A 65 13.16 17.46 -14.63
N ALA A 66 14.00 18.48 -14.91
CA ALA A 66 13.79 19.88 -14.53
C ALA A 66 12.42 20.44 -14.91
N ARG A 67 11.83 19.96 -16.02
CA ARG A 67 10.51 20.39 -16.50
C ARG A 67 9.35 20.04 -15.58
N PHE A 68 9.50 19.03 -14.71
CA PHE A 68 8.40 18.51 -13.91
C PHE A 68 8.21 19.27 -12.60
N GLN A 69 6.96 19.60 -12.28
CA GLN A 69 6.52 20.01 -10.97
C GLN A 69 6.32 18.79 -10.07
N ILE A 70 6.62 18.92 -8.78
CA ILE A 70 6.53 17.82 -7.83
C ILE A 70 5.62 18.22 -6.68
N VAL A 71 4.54 17.46 -6.50
CA VAL A 71 3.65 17.58 -5.36
C VAL A 71 3.87 16.41 -4.41
N ILE A 72 4.17 16.70 -3.14
CA ILE A 72 4.33 15.69 -2.09
C ILE A 72 3.17 15.82 -1.10
N ALA A 73 2.48 14.72 -0.81
CA ALA A 73 1.45 14.67 0.21
C ALA A 73 2.00 14.22 1.56
N HIS A 74 1.80 15.04 2.58
CA HIS A 74 2.26 14.74 3.95
C HIS A 74 1.26 15.24 5.00
N LYS A 75 1.14 14.57 6.15
CA LYS A 75 0.24 15.01 7.24
C LYS A 75 0.69 16.32 7.88
N ASN A 76 2.00 16.57 7.88
CA ASN A 76 2.63 17.78 8.38
C ASN A 76 3.58 18.37 7.32
N PRO A 77 3.09 19.24 6.42
CA PRO A 77 3.91 19.81 5.34
C PRO A 77 5.10 20.64 5.83
N GLU A 78 4.96 21.37 6.93
CA GLU A 78 6.02 22.24 7.46
C GLU A 78 7.20 21.43 7.99
N ALA A 79 6.91 20.35 8.75
CA ALA A 79 7.95 19.46 9.24
C ALA A 79 8.72 18.81 8.09
N LEU A 80 8.01 18.31 7.07
CA LEU A 80 8.66 17.72 5.89
C LEU A 80 9.47 18.77 5.10
N ARG A 81 8.95 19.99 4.95
CA ARG A 81 9.69 21.08 4.30
C ARG A 81 11.02 21.34 5.02
N LYS A 82 10.99 21.44 6.34
CA LYS A 82 12.20 21.63 7.16
C LYS A 82 13.19 20.48 6.97
N GLU A 83 12.69 19.24 6.98
CA GLU A 83 13.53 18.04 6.76
C GLU A 83 14.21 18.09 5.38
N LEU A 84 13.45 18.31 4.31
CA LEU A 84 13.99 18.34 2.95
C LEU A 84 14.95 19.52 2.72
N THR A 85 14.66 20.70 3.28
CA THR A 85 15.59 21.85 3.26
C THR A 85 16.90 21.53 3.96
N THR A 86 16.85 20.92 5.15
CA THR A 86 18.06 20.55 5.91
C THR A 86 18.93 19.57 5.13
N ARG A 87 18.32 18.73 4.30
CA ARG A 87 19.01 17.72 3.49
C ARG A 87 19.43 18.21 2.10
N GLY A 88 19.13 19.47 1.75
CA GLY A 88 19.39 20.01 0.40
C GLY A 88 18.57 19.34 -0.69
N LEU A 89 17.43 18.74 -0.34
CA LEU A 89 16.55 17.98 -1.24
C LEU A 89 15.26 18.74 -1.52
N ILE A 90 15.33 20.05 -1.77
CA ILE A 90 14.15 20.85 -2.11
C ILE A 90 14.53 22.01 -3.02
N ASP A 91 13.72 22.25 -4.05
CA ASP A 91 13.83 23.40 -4.95
C ASP A 91 12.44 24.04 -5.18
N GLU A 92 12.38 25.05 -6.05
CA GLU A 92 11.18 25.84 -6.34
C GLU A 92 10.02 25.04 -6.97
N ARG A 93 10.31 23.88 -7.57
CA ARG A 93 9.32 23.01 -8.23
C ARG A 93 8.55 22.14 -7.24
N VAL A 94 8.96 22.14 -5.96
CA VAL A 94 8.46 21.22 -4.93
C VAL A 94 7.37 21.88 -4.08
N LYS A 95 6.15 21.42 -4.26
CA LYS A 95 4.98 21.77 -3.44
C LYS A 95 4.65 20.65 -2.47
N ILE A 96 4.55 20.96 -1.18
CA ILE A 96 4.12 20.00 -0.16
C ILE A 96 2.70 20.36 0.26
N VAL A 97 1.78 19.42 0.15
CA VAL A 97 0.35 19.61 0.47
C VAL A 97 -0.05 18.73 1.64
N GLN A 98 -0.96 19.24 2.47
CA GLN A 98 -1.44 18.48 3.62
C GLN A 98 -2.44 17.41 3.20
N THR A 99 -2.22 16.15 3.57
CA THR A 99 -3.13 15.03 3.24
C THR A 99 -4.57 15.32 3.67
N GLY A 100 -5.54 15.02 2.81
CA GLY A 100 -6.96 15.16 3.13
C GLY A 100 -7.51 16.59 3.09
N THR A 101 -6.70 17.59 2.69
CA THR A 101 -7.16 18.95 2.37
C THR A 101 -7.77 19.04 0.96
N ARG A 102 -8.32 20.20 0.60
CA ARG A 102 -8.87 20.43 -0.75
C ARG A 102 -7.76 20.47 -1.78
N GLU A 103 -6.64 21.09 -1.42
CA GLU A 103 -5.42 21.21 -2.23
C GLU A 103 -4.81 19.83 -2.51
N TYR A 104 -4.84 18.92 -1.53
CA TYR A 104 -4.48 17.52 -1.74
C TYR A 104 -5.38 16.84 -2.78
N ARG A 105 -6.71 17.01 -2.65
CA ARG A 105 -7.68 16.42 -3.58
C ARG A 105 -7.52 16.96 -4.99
N GLU A 106 -7.31 18.26 -5.13
CA GLU A 106 -7.01 18.90 -6.42
C GLU A 106 -5.75 18.30 -7.02
N ALA A 107 -4.65 18.27 -6.26
CA ALA A 107 -3.37 17.80 -6.75
C ALA A 107 -3.40 16.33 -7.19
N VAL A 108 -3.97 15.42 -6.39
CA VAL A 108 -4.04 13.99 -6.76
C VAL A 108 -4.99 13.74 -7.94
N THR A 109 -5.99 14.60 -8.14
CA THR A 109 -6.95 14.48 -9.26
C THR A 109 -6.42 15.06 -10.56
N HIS A 110 -5.56 16.09 -10.49
CA HIS A 110 -5.04 16.79 -11.66
C HIS A 110 -3.63 16.33 -12.06
N ALA A 111 -2.75 15.94 -11.14
CA ALA A 111 -1.40 15.51 -11.50
C ALA A 111 -1.42 14.33 -12.48
N LYS A 112 -0.60 14.38 -13.54
CA LYS A 112 -0.52 13.29 -14.52
C LYS A 112 0.11 12.04 -13.93
N TYR A 113 1.21 12.16 -13.21
CA TYR A 113 1.98 11.02 -12.71
C TYR A 113 1.74 10.83 -11.21
N LEU A 114 1.16 9.70 -10.82
CA LEU A 114 0.82 9.39 -9.44
C LEU A 114 1.71 8.25 -8.92
N VAL A 115 2.33 8.44 -7.76
CA VAL A 115 3.14 7.43 -7.07
C VAL A 115 2.61 7.21 -5.66
N ASN A 116 2.33 5.96 -5.33
CA ASN A 116 1.92 5.55 -3.98
C ASN A 116 2.56 4.21 -3.62
N ASN A 117 2.92 4.01 -2.36
CA ASN A 117 3.48 2.75 -1.83
C ASN A 117 2.50 1.94 -0.96
N ILE A 118 1.25 2.40 -0.87
CA ILE A 118 0.13 1.70 -0.24
C ILE A 118 -1.10 1.75 -1.15
N SER A 119 -2.11 2.54 -0.81
CA SER A 119 -3.34 2.71 -1.56
C SER A 119 -3.89 4.11 -1.33
N PHE A 120 -4.37 4.74 -2.39
CA PHE A 120 -5.20 5.93 -2.27
C PHE A 120 -6.54 5.59 -1.60
N PRO A 121 -7.18 6.56 -0.93
CA PRO A 121 -8.45 6.34 -0.25
C PRO A 121 -9.61 5.97 -1.20
N MET A 122 -10.71 5.47 -0.64
CA MET A 122 -11.88 4.97 -1.39
C MET A 122 -12.62 6.04 -2.22
N ASP A 123 -12.35 7.32 -1.99
CA ASP A 123 -12.87 8.46 -2.75
C ASP A 123 -12.00 8.84 -3.95
N PHE A 124 -10.78 8.33 -4.06
CA PHE A 124 -9.90 8.55 -5.21
C PHE A 124 -10.52 7.99 -6.49
N ILE A 125 -10.45 8.69 -7.61
CA ILE A 125 -10.90 8.17 -8.91
C ILE A 125 -9.84 8.59 -9.91
N LYS A 126 -9.15 7.59 -10.48
CA LYS A 126 -8.16 7.88 -11.51
C LYS A 126 -8.85 8.46 -12.75
N LYS A 127 -8.41 9.63 -13.18
CA LYS A 127 -8.88 10.30 -14.40
C LYS A 127 -8.21 9.67 -15.61
N GLU A 128 -8.89 9.74 -16.76
CA GLU A 128 -8.26 9.44 -18.03
C GLU A 128 -7.07 10.39 -18.26
N GLY A 129 -5.99 9.89 -18.86
CA GLY A 129 -4.75 10.66 -18.98
C GLY A 129 -3.75 10.46 -17.83
N GLN A 130 -4.19 10.20 -16.59
CA GLN A 130 -3.27 9.92 -15.48
C GLN A 130 -2.52 8.58 -15.65
N VAL A 131 -1.31 8.52 -15.09
CA VAL A 131 -0.42 7.36 -15.00
C VAL A 131 -0.18 7.06 -13.52
N TYR A 132 -0.63 5.90 -13.04
CA TYR A 132 -0.47 5.51 -11.64
C TYR A 132 0.54 4.36 -11.50
N LEU A 133 1.64 4.63 -10.79
CA LEU A 133 2.58 3.64 -10.29
C LEU A 133 2.28 3.35 -8.82
N ASN A 134 1.86 2.12 -8.53
CA ASN A 134 1.83 1.62 -7.18
C ASN A 134 3.12 0.81 -6.93
N THR A 135 3.96 1.30 -6.03
CA THR A 135 5.24 0.66 -5.73
C THR A 135 5.12 -0.39 -4.63
N TRP A 136 4.00 -0.45 -3.91
CA TRP A 136 3.90 -1.13 -2.61
C TRP A 136 5.11 -0.84 -1.69
N HIS A 137 5.31 -1.67 -0.66
CA HIS A 137 6.27 -1.37 0.41
C HIS A 137 7.07 -2.57 0.92
N GLY A 138 7.17 -3.67 0.16
CA GLY A 138 8.07 -4.76 0.50
C GLY A 138 7.65 -6.13 -0.05
N THR A 139 8.61 -7.04 -0.10
CA THR A 139 8.36 -8.47 -0.38
C THR A 139 7.52 -9.07 0.75
N PRO A 140 6.42 -9.78 0.43
CA PRO A 140 5.52 -10.29 1.45
C PRO A 140 6.09 -11.53 2.14
N LEU A 141 6.32 -11.43 3.46
CA LEU A 141 6.55 -12.59 4.33
C LEU A 141 5.23 -13.14 4.89
N LYS A 142 4.43 -12.24 5.46
CA LYS A 142 3.12 -12.53 6.06
C LYS A 142 2.06 -12.63 4.98
N THR A 143 1.00 -13.41 5.22
CA THR A 143 -0.10 -13.47 4.25
C THR A 143 -0.76 -12.10 4.10
N LEU A 144 -1.12 -11.77 2.87
CA LEU A 144 -1.81 -10.56 2.47
C LEU A 144 -3.11 -10.92 1.75
N GLY A 145 -3.90 -9.91 1.40
CA GLY A 145 -5.09 -10.14 0.57
C GLY A 145 -6.16 -10.98 1.26
N ARG A 146 -6.78 -11.88 0.50
CA ARG A 146 -7.81 -12.82 0.98
C ARG A 146 -7.30 -13.88 1.97
N SER A 147 -5.98 -14.06 2.07
CA SER A 147 -5.35 -15.04 2.97
C SER A 147 -5.04 -14.48 4.36
N VAL A 148 -5.41 -13.23 4.64
CA VAL A 148 -5.36 -12.66 6.00
C VAL A 148 -6.53 -13.21 6.82
N ALA A 149 -6.25 -13.75 7.99
CA ALA A 149 -7.30 -14.25 8.89
C ALA A 149 -8.19 -13.11 9.42
N GLY A 150 -9.48 -13.42 9.64
CA GLY A 150 -10.44 -12.55 10.32
C GLY A 150 -11.34 -11.72 9.40
N ASP A 151 -10.80 -11.08 8.35
CA ASP A 151 -11.62 -10.34 7.38
C ASP A 151 -11.07 -10.46 5.93
N PRO A 152 -11.65 -11.35 5.10
CA PRO A 152 -11.25 -11.51 3.70
C PRO A 152 -11.45 -10.23 2.87
N PHE A 153 -12.35 -9.34 3.32
CA PHE A 153 -12.66 -8.09 2.65
C PHE A 153 -11.71 -6.95 3.01
N ALA A 154 -10.81 -7.10 3.98
CA ALA A 154 -9.88 -6.04 4.37
C ALA A 154 -9.00 -5.55 3.20
N CYS A 155 -8.78 -6.40 2.18
CA CYS A 155 -7.93 -6.11 1.04
C CYS A 155 -8.58 -5.28 -0.10
N ILE A 156 -9.90 -5.00 -0.03
CA ILE A 156 -10.66 -4.43 -1.17
C ILE A 156 -10.06 -3.11 -1.68
N ASN A 157 -9.69 -2.18 -0.78
CA ASN A 157 -9.12 -0.91 -1.25
C ASN A 157 -7.76 -1.10 -1.93
N GLY A 158 -6.98 -2.10 -1.49
CA GLY A 158 -5.74 -2.50 -2.14
C GLY A 158 -5.99 -3.07 -3.53
N GLN A 159 -6.88 -4.08 -3.63
CA GLN A 159 -7.29 -4.68 -4.91
C GLN A 159 -7.75 -3.61 -5.90
N ARG A 160 -8.65 -2.73 -5.45
CA ARG A 160 -9.16 -1.61 -6.24
C ARG A 160 -8.06 -0.68 -6.74
N ASN A 161 -7.08 -0.34 -5.90
CA ASN A 161 -5.94 0.49 -6.30
C ASN A 161 -5.08 -0.23 -7.34
N TYR A 162 -4.87 -1.53 -7.21
CA TYR A 162 -4.15 -2.33 -8.20
C TYR A 162 -4.89 -2.35 -9.54
N LEU A 163 -6.22 -2.52 -9.54
CA LEU A 163 -7.04 -2.42 -10.74
C LEU A 163 -7.04 -1.03 -11.39
N MET A 164 -6.71 0.04 -10.66
CA MET A 164 -6.50 1.39 -11.21
C MET A 164 -5.05 1.65 -11.64
N SER A 165 -4.09 0.83 -11.21
CA SER A 165 -2.68 1.11 -11.44
C SER A 165 -2.33 0.87 -12.89
N ASN A 166 -1.57 1.78 -13.50
CA ASN A 166 -0.94 1.52 -14.78
C ASN A 166 0.25 0.58 -14.62
N TYR A 167 0.98 0.74 -13.51
CA TYR A 167 2.11 -0.11 -13.14
C TYR A 167 1.98 -0.51 -11.67
N LEU A 168 2.05 -1.81 -11.39
CA LEU A 168 2.16 -2.36 -10.05
C LEU A 168 3.53 -3.03 -9.93
N LEU A 169 4.42 -2.43 -9.16
CA LEU A 169 5.81 -2.84 -9.04
C LEU A 169 5.93 -4.13 -8.22
N ALA A 170 6.60 -5.14 -8.76
CA ALA A 170 6.93 -6.38 -8.07
C ALA A 170 8.45 -6.66 -8.16
N PRO A 171 9.19 -6.70 -7.04
CA PRO A 171 10.64 -6.90 -7.00
C PRO A 171 11.06 -8.37 -7.20
N ASN A 172 10.11 -9.31 -7.19
CA ASN A 172 10.34 -10.74 -7.36
C ASN A 172 9.03 -11.47 -7.71
N ASP A 173 9.18 -12.73 -8.13
CA ASP A 173 8.08 -13.57 -8.58
C ASP A 173 7.08 -13.92 -7.47
N LEU A 174 7.54 -14.03 -6.22
CA LEU A 174 6.66 -14.20 -5.05
C LEU A 174 5.70 -13.01 -4.92
N THR A 175 6.21 -11.79 -4.95
CA THR A 175 5.40 -10.58 -4.82
C THR A 175 4.39 -10.48 -5.97
N LYS A 176 4.82 -10.79 -7.20
CA LYS A 176 3.94 -10.86 -8.37
C LYS A 176 2.78 -11.84 -8.14
N ARG A 177 3.08 -13.07 -7.71
CA ARG A 177 2.06 -14.09 -7.42
C ARG A 177 1.09 -13.62 -6.34
N VAL A 178 1.58 -13.04 -5.25
CA VAL A 178 0.73 -12.54 -4.17
C VAL A 178 -0.25 -11.47 -4.68
N TYR A 179 0.16 -10.57 -5.58
CA TYR A 179 -0.78 -9.64 -6.18
C TYR A 179 -1.83 -10.34 -7.04
N GLU A 180 -1.40 -11.24 -7.91
CA GLU A 180 -2.27 -11.99 -8.82
C GLU A 180 -3.35 -12.78 -8.06
N ASP A 181 -2.92 -13.56 -7.08
CA ASP A 181 -3.76 -14.54 -6.40
C ASP A 181 -4.48 -13.94 -5.19
N GLU A 182 -3.77 -13.22 -4.33
CA GLU A 182 -4.32 -12.83 -3.01
C GLU A 182 -5.16 -11.56 -3.08
N TYR A 183 -4.82 -10.69 -4.03
CA TYR A 183 -5.66 -9.55 -4.39
C TYR A 183 -6.53 -9.86 -5.62
N MET A 184 -6.48 -11.08 -6.16
CA MET A 184 -7.40 -11.59 -7.19
C MET A 184 -7.44 -10.74 -8.47
N VAL A 185 -6.33 -10.08 -8.81
CA VAL A 185 -6.24 -9.16 -9.95
C VAL A 185 -5.78 -9.84 -11.24
N GLN A 186 -5.38 -11.12 -11.15
CA GLN A 186 -4.96 -11.90 -12.31
C GLN A 186 -6.03 -11.89 -13.41
N GLY A 187 -5.59 -11.63 -14.64
CA GLY A 187 -6.46 -11.62 -15.83
C GLY A 187 -7.46 -10.46 -15.91
N ILE A 188 -7.58 -9.61 -14.89
CA ILE A 188 -8.55 -8.51 -14.83
C ILE A 188 -7.93 -7.11 -14.68
N MET A 189 -6.72 -7.02 -14.14
CA MET A 189 -5.96 -5.76 -14.05
C MET A 189 -5.56 -5.26 -15.43
N GLN A 190 -5.97 -4.05 -15.79
CA GLN A 190 -5.67 -3.41 -17.09
C GLN A 190 -4.21 -2.96 -17.22
N GLY A 191 -3.58 -2.59 -16.10
CA GLY A 191 -2.18 -2.21 -16.08
C GLY A 191 -1.21 -3.39 -16.19
N GLU A 192 0.06 -3.06 -16.03
CA GLU A 192 1.17 -4.02 -16.06
C GLU A 192 1.65 -4.34 -14.63
N LEU A 193 1.88 -5.62 -14.35
CA LEU A 193 2.71 -6.05 -13.23
C LEU A 193 4.16 -5.81 -13.61
N PHE A 194 4.70 -4.68 -13.17
CA PHE A 194 6.05 -4.22 -13.51
C PHE A 194 7.06 -4.99 -12.67
N LEU A 195 7.68 -6.00 -13.27
CA LEU A 195 8.81 -6.72 -12.68
C LEU A 195 10.05 -5.81 -12.70
N GLY A 196 10.38 -5.25 -11.54
CA GLY A 196 11.41 -4.22 -11.40
C GLY A 196 11.85 -4.07 -9.95
N GLY A 197 13.09 -3.63 -9.76
CA GLY A 197 13.65 -3.41 -8.43
C GLY A 197 12.92 -2.31 -7.66
N TYR A 198 12.96 -2.37 -6.34
CA TYR A 198 12.43 -1.29 -5.52
C TYR A 198 13.32 -0.05 -5.62
N PRO A 199 12.76 1.14 -5.93
CA PRO A 199 13.53 2.38 -5.95
C PRO A 199 14.34 2.61 -4.67
N ARG A 200 13.82 2.22 -3.49
CA ARG A 200 14.53 2.36 -2.22
C ARG A 200 15.75 1.48 -2.04
N ASN A 201 15.84 0.37 -2.79
CA ASN A 201 16.97 -0.56 -2.71
C ASN A 201 18.15 -0.07 -3.56
N SER A 202 17.95 0.94 -4.44
CA SER A 202 19.02 1.51 -5.28
C SER A 202 20.21 2.03 -4.46
N VAL A 203 19.98 2.53 -3.25
CA VAL A 203 21.04 3.04 -2.37
C VAL A 203 22.04 1.98 -1.93
N PHE A 204 21.65 0.70 -1.89
CA PHE A 204 22.55 -0.38 -1.50
C PHE A 204 23.66 -0.64 -2.53
N PHE A 205 23.52 -0.09 -3.74
CA PHE A 205 24.52 -0.14 -4.79
C PHE A 205 25.43 1.11 -4.81
N GLU A 206 25.20 2.07 -3.90
CA GLU A 206 26.00 3.28 -3.74
C GLU A 206 27.01 3.10 -2.59
N GLU A 207 28.06 2.30 -2.82
CA GLU A 207 29.03 1.93 -1.77
C GLU A 207 29.74 3.14 -1.14
N GLU A 208 30.16 4.12 -1.96
CA GLU A 208 30.84 5.31 -1.47
C GLU A 208 29.94 6.17 -0.59
N TYR A 209 28.66 6.29 -0.95
CA TYR A 209 27.68 6.98 -0.10
C TYR A 209 27.48 6.25 1.24
N GLY A 210 27.45 4.91 1.23
CA GLY A 210 27.45 4.11 2.46
C GLY A 210 28.65 4.41 3.36
N LYS A 211 29.86 4.52 2.78
CA LYS A 211 31.09 4.89 3.50
C LYS A 211 31.03 6.32 4.05
N GLU A 212 30.47 7.28 3.30
CA GLU A 212 30.27 8.66 3.77
C GLU A 212 29.33 8.72 4.98
N VAL A 213 28.21 7.99 4.93
CA VAL A 213 27.27 7.89 6.05
C VAL A 213 27.94 7.20 7.24
N LYS A 214 28.73 6.14 7.01
CA LYS A 214 29.50 5.44 8.05
C LYS A 214 30.44 6.42 8.79
N LYS A 215 31.17 7.26 8.05
CA LYS A 215 32.00 8.35 8.60
C LYS A 215 31.20 9.39 9.37
N LYS A 216 30.09 9.86 8.80
CA LYS A 216 29.22 10.88 9.41
C LYS A 216 28.78 10.48 10.83
N TYR A 217 28.48 9.20 11.05
CA TYR A 217 28.04 8.68 12.35
C TYR A 217 29.16 8.00 13.16
N SER A 218 30.43 8.17 12.76
CA SER A 218 31.61 7.63 13.45
C SER A 218 31.53 6.10 13.63
N LEU A 219 31.18 5.41 12.54
CA LEU A 219 30.99 3.95 12.50
C LEU A 219 32.19 3.22 11.87
N ASP A 220 33.21 3.92 11.37
CA ASP A 220 34.29 3.30 10.58
C ASP A 220 35.19 2.34 11.37
N ASN A 221 35.35 2.60 12.68
CA ASN A 221 36.25 1.85 13.56
C ASN A 221 35.50 0.89 14.51
N VAL A 222 34.20 0.72 14.31
CA VAL A 222 33.34 -0.13 15.15
C VAL A 222 32.45 -1.01 14.28
N LYS A 223 32.05 -2.17 14.78
CA LYS A 223 31.07 -3.01 14.10
C LYS A 223 29.67 -2.47 14.37
N SER A 224 29.04 -1.93 13.33
CA SER A 224 27.73 -1.28 13.43
C SER A 224 26.59 -2.29 13.30
N VAL A 225 25.67 -2.26 14.27
CA VAL A 225 24.52 -3.17 14.36
C VAL A 225 23.25 -2.34 14.34
N PHE A 226 22.28 -2.70 13.51
CA PHE A 226 20.98 -2.03 13.49
C PHE A 226 19.85 -3.01 13.79
N TYR A 227 19.14 -2.76 14.88
CA TYR A 227 17.99 -3.55 15.30
C TYR A 227 16.67 -2.90 14.87
N MET A 228 15.89 -3.64 14.07
CA MET A 228 14.62 -3.20 13.49
C MET A 228 13.53 -4.27 13.70
N PRO A 229 12.98 -4.43 14.91
CA PRO A 229 11.93 -5.42 15.16
C PRO A 229 10.57 -4.99 14.59
N THR A 230 9.70 -5.95 14.34
CA THR A 230 8.31 -5.68 13.97
C THR A 230 7.44 -5.38 15.19
N TRP A 231 6.45 -4.51 15.02
CA TRP A 231 5.46 -4.24 16.06
C TRP A 231 4.49 -5.42 16.24
N ARG A 232 4.30 -5.87 17.49
CA ARG A 232 3.43 -7.00 17.85
C ARG A 232 1.93 -6.65 17.95
N GLY A 233 1.56 -5.37 18.01
CA GLY A 233 0.16 -4.99 18.13
C GLY A 233 -0.42 -5.25 19.52
N THR A 234 -1.75 -5.23 19.64
CA THR A 234 -2.49 -5.68 20.84
C THR A 234 -2.96 -7.13 20.74
N ALA A 235 -2.73 -7.79 19.59
CA ALA A 235 -3.24 -9.13 19.28
C ALA A 235 -2.42 -10.25 19.93
N CYS A 236 -1.11 -10.05 20.08
CA CYS A 236 -0.24 -10.94 20.85
C CYS A 236 -0.27 -10.49 22.32
N GLY A 237 -1.38 -10.78 23.00
CA GLY A 237 -1.43 -10.63 24.45
C GLY A 237 -0.29 -11.45 25.07
N ILE A 238 0.57 -10.78 25.84
CA ILE A 238 1.82 -11.25 26.48
C ILE A 238 3.06 -11.01 25.60
N GLU A 239 3.76 -9.89 25.85
CA GLU A 239 5.18 -9.75 25.47
C GLU A 239 5.98 -10.71 26.36
N LYS A 240 6.29 -11.92 25.85
CA LYS A 240 7.17 -12.87 26.55
C LYS A 240 8.59 -12.32 26.75
N VAL A 241 8.97 -11.35 25.92
CA VAL A 241 10.32 -10.78 25.84
C VAL A 241 10.22 -9.26 25.82
N ASP A 242 10.91 -8.61 26.76
CA ASP A 242 11.16 -7.17 26.72
C ASP A 242 12.30 -6.89 25.74
N GLN A 243 11.93 -6.62 24.48
CA GLN A 243 12.88 -6.36 23.40
C GLN A 243 13.81 -5.18 23.69
N ILE A 244 13.38 -4.19 24.48
CA ILE A 244 14.20 -3.02 24.82
C ILE A 244 15.28 -3.46 25.80
N SER A 245 14.91 -4.17 26.85
CA SER A 245 15.88 -4.66 27.84
C SER A 245 16.90 -5.63 27.22
N GLU A 246 16.47 -6.50 26.31
CA GLU A 246 17.39 -7.43 25.66
C GLU A 246 18.37 -6.76 24.71
N ILE A 247 17.94 -5.77 23.92
CA ILE A 247 18.87 -5.07 23.03
C ILE A 247 19.86 -4.20 23.82
N GLU A 248 19.42 -3.60 24.94
CA GLU A 248 20.31 -2.91 25.88
C GLU A 248 21.35 -3.87 26.49
N ARG A 249 20.92 -5.07 26.89
CA ARG A 249 21.82 -6.13 27.36
C ARG A 249 22.82 -6.52 26.27
N LEU A 250 22.35 -6.72 25.03
CA LEU A 250 23.21 -7.05 23.89
C LEU A 250 24.26 -5.96 23.67
N ALA A 251 23.85 -4.69 23.58
CA ALA A 251 24.76 -3.57 23.38
C ALA A 251 25.81 -3.47 24.48
N LYS A 252 25.42 -3.69 25.74
CA LYS A 252 26.34 -3.73 26.88
C LYS A 252 27.36 -4.86 26.76
N GLU A 253 26.94 -6.07 26.40
CA GLU A 253 27.80 -7.26 26.30
C GLU A 253 28.69 -7.30 25.04
N LEU A 254 28.33 -6.53 24.00
CA LEU A 254 29.15 -6.30 22.82
C LEU A 254 30.29 -5.30 23.11
N GLY A 255 30.06 -4.32 23.98
CA GLY A 255 31.07 -3.36 24.42
C GLY A 255 31.49 -2.36 23.32
N GLU A 256 32.63 -1.70 23.53
CA GLU A 256 33.06 -0.54 22.72
C GLU A 256 33.43 -0.88 21.27
N GLY A 257 33.69 -2.15 20.96
CA GLY A 257 33.95 -2.61 19.59
C GLY A 257 32.73 -2.57 18.67
N TYR A 258 31.54 -2.36 19.24
CA TYR A 258 30.27 -2.33 18.51
C TYR A 258 29.52 -1.03 18.74
N ARG A 259 28.63 -0.71 17.79
CA ARG A 259 27.65 0.36 17.97
C ARG A 259 26.27 -0.12 17.57
N VAL A 260 25.36 -0.19 18.55
CA VAL A 260 24.01 -0.71 18.35
C VAL A 260 23.02 0.43 18.19
N TYR A 261 22.36 0.46 17.04
CA TYR A 261 21.25 1.35 16.75
C TYR A 261 19.92 0.62 16.80
N VAL A 262 18.86 1.34 17.15
CA VAL A 262 17.50 0.78 17.23
C VAL A 262 16.48 1.64 16.50
N LYS A 263 15.53 1.01 15.81
CA LYS A 263 14.35 1.66 15.26
C LYS A 263 13.10 0.87 15.65
N PHE A 264 12.52 1.25 16.78
CA PHE A 264 11.26 0.69 17.24
C PHE A 264 10.05 1.43 16.62
N HIS A 265 8.92 0.75 16.56
CA HIS A 265 7.65 1.42 16.26
C HIS A 265 7.29 2.37 17.43
N PRO A 266 6.71 3.56 17.19
CA PRO A 266 6.39 4.51 18.26
C PRO A 266 5.52 3.93 19.38
N ALA A 267 4.67 2.95 19.07
CA ALA A 267 3.84 2.28 20.08
C ALA A 267 4.60 1.32 21.02
N MET A 268 5.88 1.04 20.73
CA MET A 268 6.76 0.21 21.58
C MET A 268 7.63 1.07 22.49
N GLN A 269 7.62 2.39 22.29
CA GLN A 269 8.44 3.33 23.04
C GLN A 269 7.52 4.20 23.91
N ASN A 270 7.85 4.28 25.20
CA ASN A 270 7.23 5.26 26.07
C ASN A 270 7.97 6.59 25.91
N ALA A 271 7.32 7.71 26.25
CA ALA A 271 7.93 9.04 26.18
C ALA A 271 9.23 9.16 27.02
N ASN A 272 9.44 8.25 27.97
CA ASN A 272 10.61 8.20 28.85
C ASN A 272 11.56 7.02 28.56
N THR A 273 11.40 6.29 27.45
CA THR A 273 12.34 5.22 27.09
C THR A 273 13.72 5.85 26.83
N ALA A 274 14.67 5.60 27.73
CA ALA A 274 16.05 6.03 27.62
C ALA A 274 16.93 4.81 27.36
N PHE A 275 17.72 4.87 26.29
CA PHE A 275 18.74 3.86 25.99
C PHE A 275 20.04 4.25 26.69
N GLN A 276 20.63 3.33 27.44
CA GLN A 276 21.91 3.54 28.12
C GLN A 276 23.08 3.07 27.25
N TYR A 277 22.90 1.96 26.51
CA TYR A 277 23.94 1.34 25.69
C TYR A 277 23.63 1.39 24.20
N CYS A 278 22.35 1.40 23.81
CA CYS A 278 21.94 1.57 22.42
C CYS A 278 21.77 3.04 22.03
N LEU A 279 21.67 3.28 20.73
CA LEU A 279 21.35 4.59 20.17
C LEU A 279 20.06 4.51 19.34
N PRO A 280 19.11 5.46 19.47
CA PRO A 280 18.02 5.54 18.52
C PRO A 280 18.58 5.85 17.12
N MET A 281 17.90 5.35 16.08
CA MET A 281 18.20 5.73 14.69
C MET A 281 18.24 7.27 14.58
N PRO A 282 19.26 7.86 13.95
CA PRO A 282 19.33 9.30 13.75
C PRO A 282 18.13 9.83 12.96
N ALA A 283 17.55 10.94 13.40
CA ALA A 283 16.35 11.51 12.80
C ALA A 283 16.61 12.29 11.50
N ASP A 284 17.88 12.58 11.19
CA ASP A 284 18.30 13.44 10.08
C ASP A 284 18.69 12.64 8.81
N ILE A 285 18.44 11.33 8.79
CA ILE A 285 18.76 10.43 7.68
C ILE A 285 17.60 9.48 7.35
N GLU A 286 17.49 9.11 6.08
CA GLU A 286 16.50 8.13 5.63
C GLU A 286 16.94 6.70 6.00
N VAL A 287 15.98 5.81 6.24
CA VAL A 287 16.27 4.50 6.84
C VAL A 287 17.11 3.59 5.94
N TYR A 288 16.94 3.62 4.62
CA TYR A 288 17.73 2.83 3.68
C TYR A 288 19.13 3.42 3.48
N GLU A 289 19.28 4.74 3.58
CA GLU A 289 20.60 5.39 3.58
C GLU A 289 21.41 4.98 4.82
N PHE A 290 20.76 4.93 6.00
CA PHE A 290 21.40 4.44 7.22
C PHE A 290 21.69 2.94 7.17
N LEU A 291 20.75 2.12 6.67
CA LEU A 291 20.98 0.69 6.43
C LEU A 291 22.21 0.47 5.53
N ASN A 292 22.40 1.29 4.50
CA ASN A 292 23.57 1.15 3.63
C ASN A 292 24.92 1.32 4.38
N ALA A 293 24.92 2.01 5.52
CA ALA A 293 26.12 2.25 6.32
C ALA A 293 26.39 1.19 7.40
N VAL A 294 25.41 0.34 7.76
CA VAL A 294 25.57 -0.61 8.86
C VAL A 294 26.17 -1.95 8.43
N ASP A 295 26.79 -2.68 9.35
CA ASP A 295 27.47 -3.96 9.08
C ASP A 295 26.57 -5.18 9.36
N VAL A 296 25.66 -5.06 10.33
CA VAL A 296 24.75 -6.14 10.75
C VAL A 296 23.33 -5.60 10.89
N LEU A 297 22.38 -6.27 10.24
CA LEU A 297 20.96 -6.08 10.49
C LEU A 297 20.45 -7.16 11.46
N ILE A 298 19.83 -6.74 12.56
CA ILE A 298 19.02 -7.62 13.42
C ILE A 298 17.56 -7.26 13.17
N THR A 299 16.75 -8.24 12.77
CA THR A 299 15.30 -8.07 12.60
C THR A 299 14.59 -9.38 12.91
N ASP A 300 13.27 -9.46 12.73
CA ASP A 300 12.47 -10.65 13.06
C ASP A 300 11.66 -11.14 11.85
N TYR A 301 10.46 -10.61 11.68
CA TYR A 301 9.49 -10.92 10.63
C TYR A 301 9.22 -9.68 9.75
N SER A 302 10.20 -8.78 9.66
CA SER A 302 10.13 -7.59 8.82
C SER A 302 10.53 -7.91 7.39
N SER A 303 9.86 -7.35 6.40
CA SER A 303 10.26 -7.50 5.00
C SER A 303 11.60 -6.82 4.67
N VAL A 304 12.15 -6.01 5.59
CA VAL A 304 13.41 -5.28 5.39
C VAL A 304 14.62 -6.20 5.18
N PHE A 305 14.60 -7.45 5.67
CA PHE A 305 15.73 -8.36 5.42
C PHE A 305 15.82 -8.79 3.95
N PHE A 306 14.69 -8.86 3.22
CA PHE A 306 14.72 -9.09 1.76
C PHE A 306 15.46 -7.97 1.05
N ASP A 307 15.20 -6.73 1.45
CA ASP A 307 15.82 -5.57 0.85
C ASP A 307 17.31 -5.49 1.22
N PHE A 308 17.65 -5.68 2.51
CA PHE A 308 19.02 -5.59 3.01
C PHE A 308 19.93 -6.69 2.48
N ALA A 309 19.38 -7.83 2.04
CA ALA A 309 20.14 -8.89 1.38
C ALA A 309 20.89 -8.40 0.14
N ASN A 310 20.43 -7.32 -0.53
CA ASN A 310 21.18 -6.67 -1.62
C ASN A 310 22.59 -6.24 -1.22
N THR A 311 22.82 -5.94 0.06
CA THR A 311 24.13 -5.49 0.55
C THR A 311 25.16 -6.63 0.67
N GLY A 312 24.71 -7.89 0.68
CA GLY A 312 25.56 -9.05 1.00
C GLY A 312 26.09 -9.07 2.44
N LYS A 313 25.60 -8.19 3.32
CA LYS A 313 26.03 -8.05 4.71
C LYS A 313 25.29 -9.01 5.65
N LYS A 314 25.70 -9.04 6.91
CA LYS A 314 25.17 -10.00 7.89
C LYS A 314 23.74 -9.66 8.29
N ILE A 315 22.87 -10.67 8.27
CA ILE A 315 21.49 -10.61 8.75
C ILE A 315 21.33 -11.64 9.86
N VAL A 316 20.79 -11.21 11.00
CA VAL A 316 20.39 -12.08 12.10
C VAL A 316 18.88 -11.91 12.32
N LEU A 317 18.15 -13.01 12.25
CA LEU A 317 16.71 -13.06 12.48
C LEU A 317 16.44 -13.49 13.91
N TYR A 318 15.97 -12.58 14.75
CA TYR A 318 15.63 -12.85 16.14
C TYR A 318 14.15 -13.19 16.30
N GLN A 319 13.83 -14.48 16.22
CA GLN A 319 12.47 -15.02 16.09
C GLN A 319 12.02 -15.77 17.35
N TYR A 320 12.22 -15.15 18.52
CA TYR A 320 11.92 -15.75 19.83
C TYR A 320 10.44 -16.13 20.04
N ASP A 321 9.51 -15.58 19.25
CA ASP A 321 8.06 -15.75 19.35
C ASP A 321 7.41 -16.24 18.04
N LYS A 322 8.15 -16.99 17.21
CA LYS A 322 7.74 -17.35 15.83
C LYS A 322 6.36 -17.99 15.74
N ASP A 323 6.12 -19.01 16.56
CA ASP A 323 4.87 -19.77 16.54
C ASP A 323 3.67 -18.91 16.92
N GLU A 324 3.86 -18.01 17.89
CA GLU A 324 2.84 -17.07 18.36
C GLU A 324 2.59 -15.97 17.32
N TYR A 325 3.65 -15.48 16.69
CA TYR A 325 3.58 -14.40 15.71
C TYR A 325 2.79 -14.80 14.46
N PHE A 326 3.01 -16.02 13.96
CA PHE A 326 2.38 -16.49 12.73
C PHE A 326 1.02 -17.15 12.91
N LYS A 327 0.62 -17.45 14.15
CA LYS A 327 -0.67 -18.08 14.47
C LYS A 327 -1.86 -17.36 13.82
N ASP A 328 -1.90 -16.03 13.91
CA ASP A 328 -3.04 -15.23 13.41
C ASP A 328 -2.72 -14.52 12.09
N ARG A 329 -1.44 -14.33 11.75
CA ARG A 329 -1.03 -13.53 10.59
C ARG A 329 -0.74 -14.36 9.34
N GLY A 330 -0.51 -15.66 9.48
CA GLY A 330 -0.04 -16.52 8.39
C GLY A 330 1.34 -16.14 7.87
N VAL A 331 1.93 -17.04 7.10
CA VAL A 331 3.22 -16.84 6.42
C VAL A 331 3.22 -17.54 5.07
N TYR A 332 3.86 -16.95 4.07
CA TYR A 332 4.13 -17.64 2.82
C TYR A 332 5.28 -18.61 3.04
N LYS A 333 5.02 -19.91 2.94
CA LYS A 333 6.03 -20.98 3.10
C LYS A 333 7.29 -20.71 2.29
N GLU A 334 7.11 -20.38 1.02
CA GLU A 334 8.18 -20.02 0.09
C GLU A 334 9.10 -18.87 0.54
N ALA A 335 8.60 -17.98 1.40
CA ALA A 335 9.31 -16.80 1.91
C ALA A 335 10.01 -17.06 3.25
N GLU A 336 9.68 -18.17 3.92
CA GLU A 336 10.12 -18.51 5.28
C GLU A 336 10.95 -19.79 5.31
N GLU A 337 10.65 -20.75 4.45
CA GLU A 337 11.40 -22.00 4.33
C GLU A 337 12.82 -21.74 3.82
N ASN A 338 13.81 -22.35 4.49
CA ASN A 338 15.22 -22.33 4.11
C ASN A 338 15.86 -20.93 4.03
N LEU A 339 15.47 -20.02 4.93
CA LEU A 339 16.17 -18.73 5.07
C LEU A 339 17.67 -18.97 5.37
N PRO A 340 18.61 -18.45 4.54
CA PRO A 340 20.05 -18.72 4.68
C PRO A 340 20.72 -17.85 5.75
N PHE A 341 19.94 -17.27 6.67
CA PHE A 341 20.40 -16.32 7.67
C PHE A 341 20.60 -17.00 9.02
N ASP A 342 21.31 -16.34 9.93
CA ASP A 342 21.36 -16.78 11.33
C ASP A 342 19.99 -16.54 11.99
N ILE A 343 19.31 -17.60 12.42
CA ILE A 343 18.02 -17.52 13.12
C ILE A 343 18.25 -17.80 14.60
N ALA A 344 18.08 -16.78 15.43
CA ALA A 344 18.14 -16.88 16.88
C ALA A 344 16.74 -17.01 17.46
N TYR A 345 16.53 -18.01 18.31
CA TYR A 345 15.31 -18.18 19.10
C TYR A 345 15.52 -17.80 20.56
N THR A 346 16.78 -17.68 21.00
CA THR A 346 17.15 -17.20 22.35
C THR A 346 18.15 -16.06 22.29
N TYR A 347 18.25 -15.31 23.39
CA TYR A 347 19.26 -14.25 23.54
C TYR A 347 20.69 -14.78 23.39
N GLU A 348 21.00 -15.95 23.92
CA GLU A 348 22.35 -16.54 23.85
C GLU A 348 22.75 -16.85 22.40
N GLU A 349 21.80 -17.33 21.60
CA GLU A 349 22.00 -17.53 20.16
C GLU A 349 22.19 -16.20 19.43
N LEU A 350 21.38 -15.19 19.76
CA LEU A 350 21.51 -13.84 19.20
C LEU A 350 22.91 -13.27 19.44
N LEU A 351 23.37 -13.29 20.70
CA LEU A 351 24.71 -12.81 21.06
C LEU A 351 25.80 -13.57 20.30
N ARG A 352 25.71 -14.90 20.26
CA ARG A 352 26.67 -15.76 19.54
C ARG A 352 26.73 -15.38 18.06
N PHE A 353 25.58 -15.28 17.39
CA PHE A 353 25.54 -14.98 15.97
C PHE A 353 26.02 -13.55 15.66
N VAL A 354 25.73 -12.55 16.50
CA VAL A 354 26.23 -11.18 16.28
C VAL A 354 27.76 -11.10 16.43
N LYS A 355 28.33 -11.86 17.37
CA LYS A 355 29.78 -11.96 17.59
C LYS A 355 30.50 -12.83 16.56
N ASP A 356 29.79 -13.72 15.87
CA ASP A 356 30.37 -14.51 14.79
C ASP A 356 30.69 -13.62 13.58
N ASP A 357 31.96 -13.59 13.18
CA ASP A 357 32.46 -12.84 12.01
C ASP A 357 32.45 -13.68 10.73
N THR A 358 31.96 -14.92 10.79
CA THR A 358 31.82 -15.78 9.60
C THR A 358 30.86 -15.12 8.60
N LYS A 359 31.39 -14.79 7.42
CA LYS A 359 30.61 -14.27 6.31
C LYS A 359 29.77 -15.40 5.72
N LYS A 360 28.45 -15.28 5.81
CA LYS A 360 27.51 -16.14 5.09
C LYS A 360 27.15 -15.48 3.76
N GLU A 361 27.33 -16.23 2.69
CA GLU A 361 26.85 -15.82 1.36
C GLU A 361 25.53 -16.52 1.07
N TYR A 362 24.64 -15.82 0.36
CA TYR A 362 23.29 -16.28 0.09
C TYR A 362 22.85 -15.92 -1.35
N PRO A 363 23.62 -16.32 -2.38
CA PRO A 363 23.36 -15.94 -3.78
C PRO A 363 21.99 -16.42 -4.28
N GLU A 364 21.56 -17.62 -3.87
CA GLU A 364 20.24 -18.17 -4.24
C GLU A 364 19.08 -17.31 -3.71
N PHE A 365 19.25 -16.76 -2.50
CA PHE A 365 18.26 -15.86 -1.92
C PHE A 365 18.22 -14.52 -2.66
N VAL A 366 19.39 -13.96 -3.02
CA VAL A 366 19.49 -12.73 -3.82
C VAL A 366 18.88 -12.93 -5.20
N GLU A 367 19.21 -14.02 -5.90
CA GLU A 367 18.65 -14.35 -7.21
C GLU A 367 17.13 -14.49 -7.17
N ARG A 368 16.59 -15.04 -6.07
CA ARG A 368 15.15 -15.25 -5.93
C ARG A 368 14.38 -13.99 -5.53
N PHE A 369 14.87 -13.23 -4.56
CA PHE A 369 14.10 -12.15 -3.93
C PHE A 369 14.57 -10.74 -4.29
N CYS A 370 15.82 -10.59 -4.73
CA CYS A 370 16.44 -9.32 -5.11
C CYS A 370 16.72 -9.24 -6.63
N LYS A 371 16.21 -10.19 -7.41
CA LYS A 371 16.46 -10.38 -8.85
C LYS A 371 16.50 -9.11 -9.68
N TYR A 372 15.55 -8.20 -9.42
CA TYR A 372 15.36 -6.99 -10.22
C TYR A 372 15.97 -5.74 -9.57
N ASP A 373 16.47 -5.82 -8.34
CA ASP A 373 17.09 -4.70 -7.64
C ASP A 373 18.41 -4.30 -8.29
N ASN A 374 18.60 -3.00 -8.48
CA ASN A 374 19.80 -2.44 -9.09
C ASN A 374 19.91 -0.93 -8.79
N ALA A 375 21.09 -0.35 -9.02
CA ALA A 375 21.36 1.08 -8.81
C ALA A 375 20.42 2.01 -9.63
N ALA A 376 19.90 1.53 -10.77
CA ALA A 376 19.04 2.31 -11.65
C ALA A 376 17.53 2.11 -11.36
N ALA A 377 17.13 1.38 -10.32
CA ALA A 377 15.73 1.05 -10.06
C ALA A 377 14.81 2.31 -9.96
N ALA A 378 15.28 3.37 -9.29
CA ALA A 378 14.53 4.63 -9.22
C ALA A 378 14.36 5.30 -10.59
N LYS A 379 15.43 5.34 -11.40
CA LYS A 379 15.41 5.82 -12.79
C LYS A 379 14.47 5.00 -13.65
N GLN A 380 14.55 3.68 -13.58
CA GLN A 380 13.68 2.76 -14.32
C GLN A 380 12.21 2.99 -13.99
N ALA A 381 11.87 3.20 -12.72
CA ALA A 381 10.51 3.53 -12.31
C ALA A 381 10.00 4.86 -12.92
N VAL A 382 10.82 5.92 -12.90
CA VAL A 382 10.48 7.21 -13.52
C VAL A 382 10.32 7.05 -15.03
N GLU A 383 11.28 6.43 -15.71
CA GLU A 383 11.24 6.24 -17.16
C GLU A 383 10.06 5.35 -17.60
N LYS A 384 9.70 4.34 -16.82
CA LYS A 384 8.50 3.51 -17.05
C LYS A 384 7.23 4.33 -16.98
N MET A 385 7.11 5.25 -16.02
CA MET A 385 5.96 6.15 -15.92
C MET A 385 5.88 7.14 -17.08
N LEU A 386 7.02 7.65 -17.56
CA LEU A 386 7.09 8.62 -18.65
C LEU A 386 6.88 7.98 -20.04
N GLY A 387 7.08 6.66 -20.16
CA GLY A 387 6.90 5.91 -21.39
C GLY A 387 5.44 5.71 -21.80
N GLU A 388 5.25 4.90 -22.85
CA GLU A 388 3.92 4.55 -23.34
C GLU A 388 3.17 3.70 -22.30
N LYS A 389 1.89 4.02 -22.10
CA LYS A 389 1.02 3.26 -21.20
C LYS A 389 0.85 1.83 -21.73
N PRO A 390 0.74 0.83 -20.85
CA PRO A 390 0.42 -0.53 -21.28
C PRO A 390 -0.94 -0.53 -21.99
N GLN A 391 -0.95 -1.04 -23.22
CA GLN A 391 -2.16 -1.31 -23.98
C GLN A 391 -2.44 -2.81 -23.88
N LYS A 392 -3.15 -3.22 -22.84
CA LYS A 392 -3.55 -4.61 -22.68
C LYS A 392 -4.99 -4.76 -23.08
N GLU A 393 -5.25 -5.52 -24.14
CA GLU A 393 -6.61 -5.90 -24.49
C GLU A 393 -7.07 -7.00 -23.52
N ILE A 394 -7.90 -6.62 -22.56
CA ILE A 394 -8.45 -7.53 -21.57
C ILE A 394 -9.93 -7.72 -21.86
N GLU A 395 -10.34 -8.97 -21.99
CA GLU A 395 -11.75 -9.30 -22.13
C GLU A 395 -12.57 -8.80 -20.94
N PRO A 396 -13.79 -8.28 -21.17
CA PRO A 396 -14.68 -7.88 -20.09
C PRO A 396 -14.93 -9.03 -19.11
N THR A 397 -15.02 -8.70 -17.82
CA THR A 397 -15.29 -9.64 -16.74
C THR A 397 -16.75 -9.53 -16.34
N ASP A 398 -17.43 -10.66 -16.24
CA ASP A 398 -18.81 -10.72 -15.77
C ASP A 398 -18.84 -10.66 -14.23
N LEU A 399 -19.79 -9.91 -13.66
CA LEU A 399 -19.90 -9.71 -12.23
C LEU A 399 -21.15 -10.39 -11.67
N TYR A 400 -20.99 -11.22 -10.64
CA TYR A 400 -22.09 -11.91 -9.97
C TYR A 400 -22.32 -11.32 -8.59
N ILE A 401 -23.37 -10.51 -8.45
CA ILE A 401 -23.68 -9.81 -7.20
C ILE A 401 -24.33 -10.76 -6.20
N ILE A 402 -23.70 -10.88 -5.03
CA ILE A 402 -24.19 -11.62 -3.87
C ILE A 402 -24.60 -10.60 -2.79
N ASP A 403 -25.90 -10.33 -2.71
CA ASP A 403 -26.51 -9.46 -1.71
C ASP A 403 -27.57 -10.15 -0.84
N PHE A 404 -27.57 -11.49 -0.87
CA PHE A 404 -28.46 -12.38 -0.16
C PHE A 404 -27.66 -13.45 0.62
N PRO A 405 -28.26 -14.11 1.62
CA PRO A 405 -27.63 -15.23 2.31
C PRO A 405 -27.33 -16.36 1.33
N VAL A 406 -26.09 -16.86 1.32
CA VAL A 406 -25.65 -18.00 0.53
C VAL A 406 -24.75 -18.88 1.40
N THR A 407 -24.95 -20.19 1.34
CA THR A 407 -24.09 -21.16 2.04
C THR A 407 -22.78 -21.37 1.28
N GLU A 408 -21.78 -21.96 1.93
CA GLU A 408 -20.54 -22.34 1.24
C GLU A 408 -20.84 -23.31 0.09
N GLU A 409 -21.60 -24.38 0.34
CA GLU A 409 -21.97 -25.37 -0.68
C GLU A 409 -22.68 -24.76 -1.90
N GLU A 410 -23.62 -23.84 -1.68
CA GLU A 410 -24.31 -23.12 -2.75
C GLU A 410 -23.33 -22.26 -3.56
N LEU A 411 -22.42 -21.55 -2.88
CA LEU A 411 -21.43 -20.70 -3.53
C LEU A 411 -20.45 -21.51 -4.39
N PHE A 412 -20.00 -22.67 -3.90
CA PHE A 412 -19.14 -23.58 -4.67
C PHE A 412 -19.90 -24.22 -5.83
N THR A 413 -21.16 -24.58 -5.66
CA THR A 413 -22.02 -25.03 -6.77
C THR A 413 -22.17 -23.95 -7.84
N MET A 414 -22.32 -22.68 -7.44
CA MET A 414 -22.35 -21.55 -8.39
C MET A 414 -21.02 -21.39 -9.11
N ARG A 415 -19.90 -21.49 -8.38
CA ARG A 415 -18.54 -21.41 -8.94
C ARG A 415 -18.33 -22.49 -10.02
N GLU A 416 -18.66 -23.75 -9.74
CA GLU A 416 -18.54 -24.86 -10.69
C GLU A 416 -19.39 -24.64 -11.93
N LYS A 417 -20.62 -24.15 -11.79
CA LYS A 417 -21.49 -23.82 -12.93
C LYS A 417 -20.96 -22.67 -13.80
N LEU A 418 -20.10 -21.83 -13.23
CA LEU A 418 -19.47 -20.70 -13.92
C LEU A 418 -18.05 -21.03 -14.38
N GLU A 419 -17.60 -22.28 -14.21
CA GLU A 419 -16.28 -22.70 -14.65
C GLU A 419 -16.10 -22.46 -16.15
N GLY A 420 -14.92 -21.95 -16.53
CA GLY A 420 -14.62 -21.53 -17.91
C GLY A 420 -15.19 -20.17 -18.31
N GLN A 421 -16.01 -19.51 -17.48
CA GLN A 421 -16.42 -18.11 -17.70
C GLN A 421 -15.46 -17.16 -16.99
N LYS A 422 -15.24 -15.97 -17.56
CA LYS A 422 -14.46 -14.93 -16.89
C LYS A 422 -15.35 -14.12 -15.95
N TYR A 423 -15.36 -14.48 -14.68
CA TYR A 423 -16.24 -13.85 -13.69
C TYR A 423 -15.55 -13.42 -12.40
N ARG A 424 -16.24 -12.57 -11.64
CA ARG A 424 -15.96 -12.26 -10.23
C ARG A 424 -17.25 -12.25 -9.43
N PHE A 425 -17.25 -12.92 -8.28
CA PHE A 425 -18.28 -12.69 -7.28
C PHE A 425 -18.11 -11.29 -6.68
N VAL A 426 -19.23 -10.62 -6.43
CA VAL A 426 -19.25 -9.29 -5.82
C VAL A 426 -20.10 -9.36 -4.56
N PHE A 427 -19.46 -9.37 -3.41
CA PHE A 427 -20.16 -9.41 -2.13
C PHE A 427 -20.59 -8.00 -1.72
N VAL A 428 -21.89 -7.82 -1.45
CA VAL A 428 -22.40 -6.56 -0.93
C VAL A 428 -22.19 -6.52 0.59
N LEU A 429 -21.23 -5.71 1.02
CA LEU A 429 -20.85 -5.62 2.42
C LEU A 429 -22.04 -5.15 3.28
N GLY A 430 -22.23 -5.81 4.43
CA GLY A 430 -23.33 -5.55 5.36
C GLY A 430 -24.70 -6.08 4.92
N LYS A 431 -24.80 -6.71 3.75
CA LYS A 431 -25.98 -7.49 3.32
C LYS A 431 -25.70 -8.98 3.23
N TYR A 432 -24.48 -9.35 2.84
CA TYR A 432 -24.02 -10.73 2.88
C TYR A 432 -23.97 -11.24 4.34
N SER A 433 -24.42 -12.48 4.55
CA SER A 433 -24.47 -13.13 5.87
C SER A 433 -23.96 -14.58 5.87
N GLY A 434 -23.25 -15.00 4.82
CA GLY A 434 -22.69 -16.36 4.74
C GLY A 434 -21.39 -16.51 5.52
N ASN A 435 -21.00 -17.75 5.78
CA ASN A 435 -19.71 -18.10 6.37
C ASN A 435 -18.96 -18.98 5.37
N VAL A 436 -17.98 -18.39 4.68
CA VAL A 436 -17.08 -19.11 3.77
C VAL A 436 -15.75 -19.27 4.49
N GLN A 437 -15.23 -20.48 4.54
CA GLN A 437 -13.92 -20.80 5.10
C GLN A 437 -12.87 -20.89 4.00
N ARG A 438 -13.27 -21.30 2.79
CA ARG A 438 -12.37 -21.56 1.64
C ARG A 438 -12.26 -20.35 0.68
N TRP A 439 -11.96 -19.17 1.20
CA TRP A 439 -11.88 -17.92 0.41
C TRP A 439 -10.81 -17.95 -0.70
N THR A 440 -9.76 -18.73 -0.53
CA THR A 440 -8.66 -18.89 -1.50
C THR A 440 -9.10 -19.56 -2.80
N GLU A 441 -10.26 -20.22 -2.81
CA GLU A 441 -10.79 -20.91 -3.99
C GLU A 441 -11.79 -20.06 -4.78
N ILE A 442 -12.08 -18.86 -4.29
CA ILE A 442 -13.12 -17.99 -4.84
C ILE A 442 -12.48 -16.69 -5.28
N GLU A 443 -12.76 -16.31 -6.51
CA GLU A 443 -12.36 -15.03 -7.06
C GLU A 443 -13.45 -13.99 -6.84
N TYR A 444 -13.17 -12.96 -6.04
CA TYR A 444 -14.16 -11.98 -5.66
C TYR A 444 -13.63 -10.55 -5.55
N THR A 445 -14.58 -9.63 -5.50
CA THR A 445 -14.43 -8.24 -5.10
C THR A 445 -15.62 -7.90 -4.20
N SER A 446 -15.79 -6.64 -3.82
CA SER A 446 -16.95 -6.25 -3.03
C SER A 446 -17.60 -4.97 -3.52
N LEU A 447 -18.82 -4.77 -3.04
CA LEU A 447 -19.55 -3.53 -3.16
C LEU A 447 -19.84 -2.97 -1.77
N ASN A 448 -19.16 -1.87 -1.43
CA ASN A 448 -19.45 -1.13 -0.21
C ASN A 448 -20.52 -0.05 -0.48
N VAL A 449 -21.76 -0.36 -0.11
CA VAL A 449 -22.92 0.55 -0.24
C VAL A 449 -22.96 1.68 0.79
N TYR A 450 -22.05 1.69 1.78
CA TYR A 450 -22.06 2.66 2.88
C TYR A 450 -21.25 3.93 2.62
N ASN A 451 -20.47 4.00 1.52
CA ASN A 451 -19.87 5.24 1.04
C ASN A 451 -20.94 6.11 0.37
N ARG A 452 -21.75 6.72 1.23
CA ARG A 452 -22.96 7.46 0.90
C ARG A 452 -22.62 8.74 0.15
N LEU A 453 -23.18 8.87 -1.05
CA LEU A 453 -23.42 10.17 -1.71
C LEU A 453 -23.93 11.21 -0.72
N SER A 454 -23.62 12.49 -0.93
CA SER A 454 -24.19 13.54 -0.10
C SER A 454 -25.73 13.51 -0.19
N PRO A 455 -26.46 14.01 0.83
CA PRO A 455 -27.89 14.23 0.70
C PRO A 455 -28.26 15.06 -0.56
N LYS A 456 -27.39 15.99 -0.97
CA LYS A 456 -27.57 16.83 -2.16
C LYS A 456 -27.43 16.00 -3.45
N GLU A 457 -26.41 15.17 -3.56
CA GLU A 457 -26.21 14.27 -4.71
C GLU A 457 -27.32 13.23 -4.78
N ARG A 458 -27.69 12.59 -3.67
CA ARG A 458 -28.86 11.70 -3.65
C ARG A 458 -30.12 12.39 -4.15
N ARG A 459 -30.36 13.64 -3.74
CA ARG A 459 -31.51 14.42 -4.25
C ARG A 459 -31.38 14.71 -5.74
N LYS A 460 -30.19 15.10 -6.22
CA LYS A 460 -29.92 15.38 -7.63
C LYS A 460 -30.12 14.13 -8.48
N GLU A 461 -29.52 13.02 -8.07
CA GLU A 461 -29.64 11.71 -8.70
C GLU A 461 -31.10 11.24 -8.71
N ARG A 462 -31.82 11.30 -7.59
CA ARG A 462 -33.27 11.00 -7.52
C ARG A 462 -34.10 11.87 -8.46
N ARG A 463 -33.78 13.17 -8.57
CA ARG A 463 -34.46 14.07 -9.52
C ARG A 463 -34.18 13.67 -10.97
N LEU A 464 -32.94 13.34 -11.32
CA LEU A 464 -32.59 12.86 -12.66
C LEU A 464 -33.31 11.54 -12.97
N ARG A 465 -33.39 10.62 -12.01
CA ARG A 465 -34.16 9.36 -12.14
C ARG A 465 -35.64 9.63 -12.38
N ALA A 466 -36.26 10.51 -11.59
CA ALA A 466 -37.67 10.88 -11.77
C ALA A 466 -37.92 11.52 -13.13
N LEU A 467 -37.05 12.45 -13.56
CA LEU A 467 -37.14 13.08 -14.87
C LEU A 467 -37.05 12.06 -16.01
N TYR A 468 -36.18 11.06 -15.89
CA TYR A 468 -36.08 9.99 -16.87
C TYR A 468 -37.31 9.05 -16.83
N LYS A 469 -37.68 8.51 -15.66
CA LYS A 469 -38.77 7.54 -15.53
C LYS A 469 -40.14 8.12 -15.89
N CYS A 470 -40.41 9.38 -15.55
CA CYS A 470 -41.70 10.01 -15.80
C CYS A 470 -41.81 10.66 -17.18
N PHE A 471 -40.70 11.15 -17.75
CA PHE A 471 -40.73 12.00 -18.96
C PHE A 471 -39.78 11.55 -20.08
N GLY A 472 -39.08 10.42 -19.93
CA GLY A 472 -38.14 9.93 -20.95
C GLY A 472 -36.98 10.89 -21.23
N ASN A 473 -36.61 11.76 -20.27
CA ASN A 473 -35.64 12.82 -20.51
C ASN A 473 -34.23 12.27 -20.81
N LYS A 474 -33.79 12.37 -22.07
CA LYS A 474 -32.49 11.84 -22.55
C LYS A 474 -31.28 12.51 -21.88
N ASN A 475 -31.36 13.80 -21.57
CA ASN A 475 -30.28 14.51 -20.86
C ASN A 475 -30.14 14.02 -19.41
N ALA A 476 -31.26 13.71 -18.76
CA ALA A 476 -31.24 13.11 -17.43
C ALA A 476 -30.59 11.71 -17.46
N LEU A 477 -30.93 10.89 -18.48
CA LEU A 477 -30.33 9.58 -18.69
C LEU A 477 -28.81 9.68 -18.92
N ALA A 478 -28.35 10.58 -19.79
CA ALA A 478 -26.92 10.77 -20.05
C ALA A 478 -26.13 11.14 -18.78
N ARG A 479 -26.69 12.02 -17.94
CA ARG A 479 -26.10 12.39 -16.65
C ARG A 479 -26.07 11.23 -15.65
N LEU A 480 -27.11 10.40 -15.62
CA LEU A 480 -27.15 9.18 -14.79
C LEU A 480 -26.10 8.16 -15.26
N ARG A 481 -25.92 8.00 -16.57
CA ARG A 481 -24.88 7.12 -17.14
C ARG A 481 -23.48 7.60 -16.79
N ALA A 482 -23.19 8.89 -16.94
CA ALA A 482 -21.90 9.47 -16.55
C ALA A 482 -21.62 9.30 -15.05
N PHE A 483 -22.64 9.53 -14.21
CA PHE A 483 -22.56 9.27 -12.78
C PHE A 483 -22.26 7.79 -12.49
N GLY A 484 -22.99 6.86 -13.11
CA GLY A 484 -22.76 5.42 -12.94
C GLY A 484 -21.35 5.00 -13.37
N ALA A 485 -20.86 5.47 -14.52
CA ALA A 485 -19.52 5.17 -15.01
C ALA A 485 -18.42 5.61 -14.02
N ARG A 486 -18.57 6.82 -13.45
CA ARG A 486 -17.66 7.33 -12.42
C ARG A 486 -17.69 6.48 -11.14
N GLU A 487 -18.88 6.13 -10.63
CA GLU A 487 -18.99 5.28 -9.44
C GLU A 487 -18.42 3.87 -9.68
N ARG A 488 -18.63 3.28 -10.87
CA ARG A 488 -18.01 2.01 -11.24
C ARG A 488 -16.50 2.10 -11.18
N ARG A 489 -15.92 3.14 -11.80
CA ARG A 489 -14.47 3.38 -11.74
C ARG A 489 -14.00 3.55 -10.31
N ARG A 490 -14.75 4.31 -9.50
CA ARG A 490 -14.46 4.45 -8.07
C ARG A 490 -14.50 3.12 -7.33
N ILE A 491 -15.43 2.21 -7.60
CA ILE A 491 -15.59 0.98 -6.80
C ILE A 491 -14.62 -0.10 -7.27
N TRP A 492 -14.48 -0.29 -8.58
CA TRP A 492 -13.78 -1.43 -9.19
C TRP A 492 -12.51 -1.05 -9.96
N GLY A 493 -12.09 0.21 -9.91
CA GLY A 493 -10.94 0.68 -10.66
C GLY A 493 -11.17 0.69 -12.16
N ASP A 494 -10.16 0.30 -12.94
CA ASP A 494 -10.25 0.27 -14.40
C ASP A 494 -10.77 -1.09 -14.92
N LEU A 495 -11.41 -1.90 -14.06
CA LEU A 495 -12.00 -3.18 -14.45
C LEU A 495 -12.96 -3.03 -15.65
N ARG A 496 -12.70 -3.76 -16.73
CA ARG A 496 -13.65 -3.88 -17.86
C ARG A 496 -14.74 -4.85 -17.46
N ILE A 497 -15.98 -4.36 -17.42
CA ILE A 497 -17.15 -5.13 -16.99
C ILE A 497 -17.99 -5.47 -18.22
N GLY A 498 -18.32 -6.75 -18.38
CA GLY A 498 -19.18 -7.24 -19.46
C GLY A 498 -20.64 -7.18 -19.05
N HIS A 499 -21.10 -8.26 -18.44
CA HIS A 499 -22.44 -8.38 -17.88
C HIS A 499 -22.40 -8.35 -16.37
N ILE A 500 -23.54 -8.02 -15.78
CA ILE A 500 -23.72 -8.12 -14.35
C ILE A 500 -24.95 -8.99 -14.11
N TYR A 501 -24.82 -9.93 -13.18
CA TYR A 501 -25.86 -10.85 -12.75
C TYR A 501 -26.22 -10.50 -11.31
N ALA A 502 -27.51 -10.28 -11.05
CA ALA A 502 -28.03 -10.11 -9.69
C ALA A 502 -29.39 -10.76 -9.53
N LYS A 503 -29.75 -11.05 -8.28
CA LYS A 503 -31.08 -11.50 -7.91
C LYS A 503 -32.10 -10.43 -8.24
N ASP A 504 -33.10 -10.78 -9.05
CA ASP A 504 -34.25 -9.90 -9.23
C ASP A 504 -35.10 -9.93 -7.95
N LYS A 505 -35.63 -8.79 -7.50
CA LYS A 505 -36.50 -8.76 -6.31
C LYS A 505 -37.84 -9.45 -6.54
N LYS A 506 -38.27 -9.58 -7.80
CA LYS A 506 -39.54 -10.17 -8.20
C LYS A 506 -39.42 -11.63 -8.60
N LEU A 507 -38.21 -12.11 -8.92
CA LEU A 507 -37.97 -13.49 -9.33
C LEU A 507 -36.94 -14.14 -8.39
N PRO A 508 -37.09 -15.41 -8.03
CA PRO A 508 -36.13 -16.09 -7.16
C PRO A 508 -34.80 -16.42 -7.87
N THR A 509 -34.61 -15.98 -9.12
CA THR A 509 -33.47 -16.29 -9.97
C THR A 509 -32.58 -15.07 -10.23
N ALA A 510 -31.31 -15.32 -10.54
CA ALA A 510 -30.41 -14.28 -11.03
C ALA A 510 -30.79 -13.88 -12.47
N VAL A 511 -30.80 -12.59 -12.74
CA VAL A 511 -31.05 -12.02 -14.08
C VAL A 511 -29.76 -11.40 -14.59
N ARG A 512 -29.47 -11.63 -15.87
CA ARG A 512 -28.35 -11.03 -16.60
C ARG A 512 -28.74 -9.66 -17.11
N TYR A 513 -27.87 -8.69 -16.90
CA TYR A 513 -28.02 -7.33 -17.40
C TYR A 513 -26.74 -6.90 -18.12
N ASP A 514 -26.91 -6.19 -19.23
CA ASP A 514 -25.81 -5.49 -19.88
C ASP A 514 -25.32 -4.32 -19.00
N VAL A 515 -24.01 -4.03 -18.98
CA VAL A 515 -23.45 -2.94 -18.17
C VAL A 515 -24.05 -1.56 -18.48
N GLU A 516 -24.48 -1.31 -19.72
CA GLU A 516 -25.15 -0.07 -20.13
C GLU A 516 -26.59 0.02 -19.64
N ASN A 517 -27.22 -1.14 -19.46
CA ASN A 517 -28.62 -1.30 -19.05
C ASN A 517 -28.76 -1.71 -17.57
N TRP A 518 -27.65 -1.77 -16.82
CA TRP A 518 -27.65 -2.11 -15.40
C TRP A 518 -28.62 -1.19 -14.65
N PRO A 519 -29.53 -1.74 -13.83
CA PRO A 519 -30.43 -0.94 -13.01
C PRO A 519 -29.60 -0.02 -12.13
N THR A 520 -29.67 1.27 -12.40
CA THR A 520 -28.94 2.26 -11.61
C THR A 520 -29.51 2.37 -10.18
N ASP A 521 -30.64 1.72 -9.88
CA ASP A 521 -31.37 1.79 -8.61
C ASP A 521 -30.77 0.97 -7.44
N LEU A 522 -29.71 0.18 -7.71
CA LEU A 522 -28.91 -0.58 -6.73
C LEU A 522 -27.67 0.22 -6.31
#